data_AF-A0AAV9F2G7-F1
#
_entry.id   AF-A0AAV9F2G7-F1
#
_cell.length_a   1.000
_cell.length_b   1.000
_cell.length_c   1.000
_cell.angle_alpha   90.00
_cell.angle_beta   90.00
_cell.angle_gamma   90.00
#
_symmetry.space_group_name_H-M   'P 1'
#
loop_
_entity.id
_entity.type
_entity.pdbx_description
1 polymer ?
#
loop_
_entity_poly.entity_id
_entity_poly.type
_entity_poly.pdbx_seq_one_letter_code
_entity_poly.pdbx_strand_id
1 'polypeptide(L)'
;MQERAIDFVSDFSSYFTYLEWNNIINAGTSDEILIEFYKYWCLKEAYIKAIGVGLGYRLDRLEFHHIGWTNISVCIDGEESMEWRFWLLELEKRHWVGIARGHPKRAVDSYRRTLSRADFSDEEYCSGLFHPEY
;
A
#
# COMPACT_ATOMS: atom_id res chain seq x y z
N MET A 1 -14.85 -23.18 7.39
CA MET A 1 -13.56 -22.46 7.34
C MET A 1 -13.56 -21.33 6.31
N GLN A 2 -14.31 -21.44 5.20
CA GLN A 2 -14.54 -20.36 4.21
C GLN A 2 -14.86 -18.99 4.85
N GLU A 3 -15.81 -18.97 5.78
CA GLU A 3 -16.36 -17.75 6.42
C GLU A 3 -15.28 -16.84 7.04
N ARG A 4 -14.30 -17.41 7.76
CA ARG A 4 -13.32 -16.62 8.52
C ARG A 4 -12.45 -15.69 7.66
N ALA A 5 -12.10 -16.13 6.45
CA ALA A 5 -11.24 -15.34 5.57
C ALA A 5 -12.01 -14.15 4.98
N ILE A 6 -13.24 -14.41 4.51
CA ILE A 6 -14.12 -13.38 3.94
C ILE A 6 -14.50 -12.36 5.01
N ASP A 7 -14.86 -12.81 6.21
CA ASP A 7 -15.17 -11.93 7.33
C ASP A 7 -13.99 -11.01 7.64
N PHE A 8 -12.77 -11.57 7.73
CA PHE A 8 -11.55 -10.80 7.98
C PHE A 8 -11.27 -9.76 6.88
N VAL A 9 -11.32 -10.15 5.60
CA VAL A 9 -11.00 -9.21 4.52
C VAL A 9 -12.09 -8.14 4.35
N SER A 10 -13.33 -8.41 4.77
CA SER A 10 -14.46 -7.49 4.63
C SER A 10 -14.27 -6.20 5.43
N ASP A 11 -13.56 -6.27 6.56
CA ASP A 11 -13.18 -5.10 7.36
C ASP A 11 -12.31 -4.10 6.57
N PHE A 12 -11.66 -4.56 5.49
CA PHE A 12 -10.78 -3.76 4.64
C PHE A 12 -11.42 -3.38 3.30
N SER A 13 -12.68 -3.79 3.05
CA SER A 13 -13.35 -3.62 1.75
C SER A 13 -13.34 -2.18 1.24
N SER A 14 -13.44 -1.18 2.12
CA SER A 14 -13.42 0.24 1.76
C SER A 14 -12.09 0.75 1.19
N TYR A 15 -11.00 -0.01 1.27
CA TYR A 15 -9.70 0.35 0.72
C TYR A 15 -9.46 -0.17 -0.71
N PHE A 16 -10.37 -1.00 -1.22
CA PHE A 16 -10.30 -1.60 -2.54
C PHE A 16 -11.38 -1.03 -3.45
N THR A 17 -11.10 -0.98 -4.75
CA THR A 17 -12.15 -0.69 -5.72
C THR A 17 -13.06 -1.89 -5.90
N TYR A 18 -14.21 -1.68 -6.56
CA TYR A 18 -15.13 -2.77 -6.87
C TYR A 18 -14.45 -3.90 -7.66
N LEU A 19 -13.58 -3.56 -8.62
CA LEU A 19 -12.85 -4.53 -9.44
C LEU A 19 -11.92 -5.39 -8.59
N GLU A 20 -11.07 -4.74 -7.79
CA GLU A 20 -10.11 -5.42 -6.91
C GLU A 20 -10.83 -6.28 -5.88
N TRP A 21 -11.87 -5.72 -5.23
CA TRP A 21 -12.66 -6.43 -4.24
C TRP A 21 -13.33 -7.67 -4.84
N ASN A 22 -13.91 -7.54 -6.03
CA ASN A 22 -14.51 -8.65 -6.75
C ASN A 22 -13.46 -9.73 -7.07
N ASN A 23 -12.23 -9.36 -7.45
CA ASN A 23 -11.16 -10.32 -7.69
C ASN A 23 -10.75 -11.05 -6.40
N ILE A 24 -10.68 -10.33 -5.26
CA ILE A 24 -10.33 -10.89 -3.96
C ILE A 24 -11.36 -11.92 -3.50
N ILE A 25 -12.65 -11.56 -3.45
CA ILE A 25 -13.68 -12.45 -2.89
C ILE A 25 -13.99 -13.65 -3.79
N ASN A 26 -13.69 -13.55 -5.10
CA ASN A 26 -13.89 -14.63 -6.07
C ASN A 26 -12.61 -15.43 -6.36
N ALA A 27 -11.52 -15.24 -5.60
CA ALA A 27 -10.26 -15.93 -5.82
C ALA A 27 -10.33 -17.46 -5.61
N GLY A 28 -11.34 -17.95 -4.87
CA GLY A 28 -11.62 -19.38 -4.69
C GLY A 28 -11.76 -19.78 -3.23
N THR A 29 -10.83 -20.59 -2.73
CA THR A 29 -10.74 -21.05 -1.35
C THR A 29 -10.40 -19.91 -0.38
N SER A 30 -10.59 -20.10 0.93
CA SER A 30 -10.15 -19.14 1.97
C SER A 30 -8.69 -18.70 1.81
N ASP A 31 -7.80 -19.65 1.53
CA ASP A 31 -6.38 -19.39 1.38
C ASP A 31 -6.11 -18.51 0.15
N GLU A 32 -6.80 -18.79 -0.96
CA GLU A 32 -6.68 -17.99 -2.20
C GLU A 32 -7.23 -16.57 -2.01
N ILE A 33 -8.34 -16.40 -1.29
CA ILE A 33 -8.89 -15.08 -0.94
C ILE A 33 -7.87 -14.27 -0.13
N LEU A 34 -7.25 -14.88 0.88
CA LEU A 34 -6.23 -14.20 1.69
C LEU A 34 -4.99 -13.87 0.87
N ILE A 35 -4.53 -14.80 0.04
CA ILE A 35 -3.38 -14.57 -0.85
C ILE A 35 -3.68 -13.38 -1.76
N GLU A 36 -4.83 -13.37 -2.43
CA GLU A 36 -5.17 -12.30 -3.37
C GLU A 36 -5.32 -10.94 -2.66
N PHE A 37 -5.96 -10.93 -1.49
CA PHE A 37 -6.00 -9.75 -0.62
C PHE A 37 -4.60 -9.22 -0.30
N TYR A 38 -3.67 -10.07 0.15
CA TYR A 38 -2.31 -9.65 0.49
C TYR A 38 -1.55 -9.08 -0.69
N LYS A 39 -1.76 -9.61 -1.91
CA LYS A 39 -1.12 -9.07 -3.13
C LYS A 39 -1.56 -7.64 -3.41
N TYR A 40 -2.88 -7.39 -3.46
CA TYR A 40 -3.42 -6.04 -3.68
C TYR A 40 -3.00 -5.09 -2.56
N TRP A 41 -3.13 -5.54 -1.30
CA TRP A 41 -2.73 -4.75 -0.13
C TRP A 41 -1.25 -4.36 -0.19
N CYS A 42 -0.37 -5.30 -0.54
CA CYS A 42 1.07 -5.05 -0.62
C CYS A 42 1.42 -3.97 -1.67
N LEU A 43 0.75 -3.97 -2.82
CA LEU A 43 0.94 -2.96 -3.87
C LEU A 43 0.43 -1.58 -3.45
N LYS A 44 -0.75 -1.52 -2.83
CA LYS A 44 -1.33 -0.28 -2.27
C LYS A 44 -0.40 0.33 -1.22
N GLU A 45 0.09 -0.48 -0.29
CA GLU A 45 1.07 -0.06 0.71
C GLU A 45 2.39 0.41 0.09
N ALA A 46 2.91 -0.31 -0.90
CA ALA A 46 4.13 0.08 -1.61
C ALA A 46 3.96 1.46 -2.28
N TYR A 47 2.79 1.73 -2.88
CA TYR A 47 2.47 3.03 -3.44
C TYR A 47 2.46 4.14 -2.39
N ILE A 48 1.72 3.97 -1.29
CA ILE A 48 1.65 4.98 -0.21
C ILE A 48 3.05 5.29 0.31
N LYS A 49 3.85 4.25 0.57
CA LYS A 49 5.23 4.39 1.06
C LYS A 49 6.11 5.16 0.07
N ALA A 50 5.95 4.90 -1.23
CA ALA A 50 6.71 5.59 -2.26
C ALA A 50 6.36 7.08 -2.39
N ILE A 51 5.09 7.48 -2.16
CA ILE A 51 4.71 8.91 -2.16
C ILE A 51 4.94 9.61 -0.80
N GLY A 52 5.05 8.86 0.29
CA GLY A 52 5.43 9.35 1.62
C GLY A 52 4.31 10.06 2.40
N VAL A 53 3.06 9.99 1.95
CA VAL A 53 1.94 10.78 2.52
C VAL A 53 1.31 10.17 3.78
N GLY A 54 1.68 8.94 4.17
CA GLY A 54 1.14 8.24 5.34
C GLY A 54 -0.32 7.76 5.18
N LEU A 55 -0.95 7.42 6.31
CA LEU A 55 -2.28 6.78 6.37
C LEU A 55 -3.46 7.66 5.93
N GLY A 56 -3.23 8.96 5.71
CA GLY A 56 -4.28 9.88 5.25
C GLY A 56 -4.62 9.75 3.76
N TYR A 57 -3.94 8.86 3.03
CA TYR A 57 -4.21 8.64 1.61
C TYR A 57 -5.40 7.72 1.39
N ARG A 58 -6.33 8.16 0.55
CA ARG A 58 -7.47 7.40 0.12
C ARG A 58 -7.06 6.29 -0.87
N LEU A 59 -6.89 5.08 -0.34
CA LEU A 59 -6.50 3.89 -1.10
C LEU A 59 -7.53 3.44 -2.14
N ASP A 60 -8.80 3.79 -1.93
CA ASP A 60 -9.90 3.51 -2.85
C ASP A 60 -9.79 4.29 -4.18
N ARG A 61 -8.89 5.27 -4.26
CA ARG A 61 -8.57 6.01 -5.50
C ARG A 61 -7.61 5.26 -6.41
N LEU A 62 -6.90 4.26 -5.88
CA LEU A 62 -5.95 3.43 -6.60
C LEU A 62 -6.65 2.16 -7.04
N GLU A 63 -6.68 1.91 -8.34
CA GLU A 63 -7.14 0.65 -8.91
C GLU A 63 -5.98 -0.05 -9.61
N PHE A 64 -5.57 -1.19 -9.08
CA PHE A 64 -4.54 -2.01 -9.70
C PHE A 64 -5.13 -2.94 -10.75
N HIS A 65 -4.48 -2.95 -11.92
CA HIS A 65 -4.76 -3.87 -13.01
C HIS A 65 -3.56 -4.77 -13.20
N HIS A 66 -3.78 -6.05 -13.54
CA HIS A 66 -2.69 -6.97 -13.78
C HIS A 66 -3.02 -8.09 -14.77
N ILE A 67 -1.99 -8.58 -15.46
CA ILE A 67 -2.03 -9.87 -16.17
C ILE A 67 -1.17 -10.86 -15.38
N GLY A 68 -1.83 -11.79 -14.68
CA GLY A 68 -1.17 -12.82 -13.87
C GLY A 68 -0.11 -12.29 -12.89
N TRP A 69 -0.34 -11.11 -12.27
CA TRP A 69 0.59 -10.47 -11.34
C TRP A 69 1.99 -10.13 -11.92
N THR A 70 2.16 -10.14 -13.25
CA THR A 70 3.45 -9.83 -13.91
C THR A 70 3.45 -8.49 -14.63
N ASN A 71 2.35 -8.17 -15.32
CA ASN A 71 2.16 -6.88 -15.97
C ASN A 71 1.21 -6.02 -15.15
N ILE A 72 1.74 -5.33 -14.14
CA ILE A 72 0.94 -4.56 -13.17
C ILE A 72 0.94 -3.08 -13.56
N SER A 73 -0.25 -2.51 -13.71
CA SER A 73 -0.47 -1.07 -13.87
C SER A 73 -1.43 -0.54 -12.79
N VAL A 74 -1.47 0.78 -12.64
CA VAL A 74 -2.35 1.45 -11.68
C VAL A 74 -3.12 2.56 -12.38
N CYS A 75 -4.42 2.59 -12.12
CA CYS A 75 -5.27 3.73 -12.42
C CYS A 75 -5.45 4.56 -11.14
N ILE A 76 -5.23 5.86 -11.24
CA ILE A 76 -5.39 6.80 -10.14
C ILE A 76 -6.56 7.71 -10.53
N ASP A 77 -7.64 7.71 -9.75
CA ASP A 77 -8.86 8.46 -10.07
C ASP A 77 -9.45 8.12 -11.47
N GLY A 78 -9.28 6.87 -11.90
CA GLY A 78 -9.76 6.39 -13.20
C GLY A 78 -8.82 6.64 -14.38
N GLU A 79 -7.68 7.31 -14.18
CA GLU A 79 -6.68 7.53 -15.22
C GLU A 79 -5.47 6.60 -15.04
N GLU A 80 -5.12 5.85 -16.09
CA GLU A 80 -3.93 4.99 -16.07
C GLU A 80 -2.66 5.84 -15.95
N SER A 81 -1.84 5.51 -14.94
CA SER A 81 -0.60 6.24 -14.71
C SER A 81 0.62 5.53 -15.31
N MET A 82 1.16 6.09 -16.39
CA MET A 82 2.42 5.63 -16.99
C MET A 82 3.67 5.94 -16.15
N GLU A 83 3.56 6.85 -15.18
CA GLU A 83 4.65 7.30 -14.31
C GLU A 83 5.04 6.27 -13.23
N TRP A 84 4.22 5.22 -13.05
CA TRP A 84 4.41 4.20 -12.03
C TRP A 84 4.74 2.85 -12.66
N ARG A 85 5.63 2.13 -11.98
CA ARG A 85 5.98 0.74 -12.26
C ARG A 85 5.89 -0.05 -10.96
N PHE A 86 5.35 -1.26 -11.08
CA PHE A 86 5.14 -2.14 -9.95
C PHE A 86 5.70 -3.52 -10.22
N TRP A 87 6.17 -4.15 -9.15
CA TRP A 87 6.56 -5.55 -9.13
C TRP A 87 6.00 -6.19 -7.88
N LEU A 88 5.64 -7.46 -8.02
CA LEU A 88 5.17 -8.27 -6.93
C LEU A 88 5.96 -9.58 -6.93
N LEU A 89 6.62 -9.88 -5.82
CA LEU A 89 7.46 -11.06 -5.68
C LEU A 89 6.96 -11.89 -4.50
N GLU A 90 6.84 -13.20 -4.70
CA GLU A 90 6.72 -14.14 -3.59
C GLU A 90 8.13 -14.43 -3.07
N LEU A 91 8.33 -14.28 -1.76
CA LEU A 91 9.57 -14.70 -1.12
C LEU A 91 9.52 -16.21 -0.87
N GLU A 92 8.99 -16.60 0.28
CA GLU A 92 8.74 -17.99 0.67
C GLU A 92 7.57 -18.03 1.66
N LYS A 93 6.91 -19.19 1.79
CA LYS A 93 5.84 -19.43 2.78
C LYS A 93 4.69 -18.41 2.70
N ARG A 94 4.26 -18.04 1.48
CA ARG A 94 3.14 -17.12 1.24
C ARG A 94 3.38 -15.67 1.70
N HIS A 95 4.63 -15.23 1.76
CA HIS A 95 4.97 -13.82 1.99
C HIS A 95 5.16 -13.10 0.65
N TRP A 96 4.55 -11.92 0.54
CA TRP A 96 4.58 -11.10 -0.68
C TRP A 96 5.35 -9.80 -0.46
N VAL A 97 6.14 -9.42 -1.45
CA VAL A 97 6.86 -8.15 -1.51
C VAL A 97 6.37 -7.36 -2.71
N GLY A 98 5.78 -6.20 -2.43
CA GLY A 98 5.36 -5.21 -3.41
C GLY A 98 6.42 -4.12 -3.53
N ILE A 99 6.83 -3.83 -4.76
CA ILE A 99 7.76 -2.76 -5.08
C ILE A 99 7.01 -1.75 -5.93
N ALA A 100 6.99 -0.48 -5.52
CA ALA A 100 6.45 0.62 -6.29
C ALA A 100 7.57 1.61 -6.63
N ARG A 101 7.67 1.97 -7.92
CA ARG A 101 8.62 2.97 -8.41
C ARG A 101 7.87 4.01 -9.22
N GLY A 102 7.85 5.24 -8.72
CA GLY A 102 7.25 6.39 -9.40
C GLY A 102 8.31 7.45 -9.75
N HIS A 103 7.93 8.42 -10.58
CA HIS A 103 8.80 9.59 -10.82
C HIS A 103 9.05 10.35 -9.50
N PRO A 104 10.30 10.68 -9.15
CA PRO A 104 10.66 11.29 -7.87
C PRO A 104 9.88 12.55 -7.51
N LYS A 105 9.38 13.33 -8.49
CA LYS A 105 8.57 14.54 -8.30
C LYS A 105 7.38 14.31 -7.37
N ARG A 106 6.76 13.12 -7.39
CA ARG A 106 5.60 12.78 -6.55
C ARG A 106 5.95 12.63 -5.06
N ALA A 107 7.22 12.36 -4.74
CA ALA A 107 7.68 12.21 -3.37
C ALA A 107 8.42 13.47 -2.87
N VAL A 108 8.81 14.40 -3.75
CA VAL A 108 9.59 15.61 -3.39
C VAL A 108 8.93 16.43 -2.29
N ASP A 109 7.63 16.69 -2.38
CA ASP A 109 6.95 17.53 -1.39
C ASP A 109 6.78 16.84 -0.03
N SER A 110 6.71 15.51 -0.04
CA SER A 110 6.70 14.72 1.19
C SER A 110 8.09 14.68 1.81
N TYR A 111 9.12 14.39 1.01
CA TYR A 111 10.51 14.43 1.45
C TYR A 111 10.91 15.81 2.00
N ARG A 112 10.54 16.90 1.31
CA ARG A 112 10.79 18.26 1.80
C ARG A 112 10.12 18.51 3.15
N ARG A 113 8.84 18.13 3.31
CA ARG A 113 8.14 18.29 4.59
C ARG A 113 8.78 17.48 5.72
N THR A 114 9.18 16.24 5.46
CA THR A 114 9.86 15.41 6.47
C THR A 114 11.24 15.95 6.80
N LEU A 115 12.03 16.38 5.81
CA LEU A 115 13.35 16.96 6.03
C LEU A 115 13.28 18.32 6.72
N SER A 116 12.29 19.17 6.41
CA SER A 116 12.09 20.45 7.12
C SER A 116 11.67 20.26 8.59
N ARG A 117 11.20 19.07 8.95
CA ARG A 117 10.90 18.69 10.34
C ARG A 117 12.09 18.02 11.04
N ALA A 118 13.19 17.77 10.34
CA ALA A 118 14.39 17.15 10.89
C ALA A 118 15.44 18.17 11.38
N ASP A 119 15.21 19.47 11.17
CA ASP A 119 15.94 20.54 11.86
C ASP A 119 15.41 20.64 13.30
N PHE A 120 15.77 19.68 14.13
CA PHE A 120 15.56 19.75 15.57
C PHE A 120 16.60 20.72 16.16
N SER A 121 16.15 21.64 17.01
CA SER A 121 17.08 22.33 17.90
C SER A 121 17.67 21.33 18.91
N ASP A 122 18.89 21.56 19.40
CA ASP A 122 19.53 20.70 20.43
C ASP A 122 18.64 20.53 21.68
N GLU A 123 17.76 21.51 21.97
CA GLU A 123 16.78 21.50 23.05
C GLU A 123 15.60 20.54 22.78
N GLU A 124 15.07 20.50 21.55
CA GLU A 124 13.99 19.57 21.16
C GLU A 124 14.47 18.12 21.14
N TYR A 125 15.71 17.88 20.68
CA TYR A 125 16.34 16.55 20.69
C TYR A 125 16.46 15.97 22.11
N CYS A 126 16.90 16.78 23.08
CA CYS A 126 16.99 16.36 24.48
C CYS A 126 15.61 16.12 25.10
N SER A 127 14.61 16.95 24.78
CA SER A 127 13.26 16.81 25.34
C SER A 127 12.55 15.50 24.94
N GLY A 128 12.77 15.02 23.70
CA GLY A 128 12.20 13.77 23.21
C GLY A 128 12.93 12.51 23.69
N LEU A 129 14.21 12.61 24.02
CA LEU A 129 15.02 11.47 24.52
C LEU A 129 14.81 11.17 26.00
N PHE A 130 14.44 12.18 26.80
CA PHE A 130 14.32 12.06 28.26
C PHE A 130 12.88 12.05 28.76
N HIS A 131 11.87 11.99 27.89
CA HIS A 131 10.50 11.76 28.31
C HIS A 131 10.32 10.26 28.60
N PRO A 132 10.11 9.83 29.86
CA PRO A 132 9.68 8.47 30.11
C PRO A 132 8.22 8.38 29.66
N GLU A 133 7.93 7.49 28.72
CA GLU A 133 6.56 7.08 28.43
C GLU A 133 6.00 6.38 29.68
N TYR A 134 5.07 7.04 30.36
CA TYR A 134 4.13 6.42 31.30
C TYR A 134 2.72 6.79 30.87
#